data_AF-A0AAN8Z9N6-F1
#
_entry.id   AF-A0AAN8Z9N6-F1
#
_cell.length_a   1.000
_cell.length_b   1.000
_cell.length_c   1.000
_cell.angle_alpha   90.00
_cell.angle_beta   90.00
_cell.angle_gamma   90.00
#
_symmetry.space_group_name_H-M   'P 1'
#
loop_
_entity.id
_entity.type
_entity.pdbx_description
1 polymer ?
#
loop_
_entity_poly.entity_id
_entity_poly.type
_entity_poly.pdbx_seq_one_letter_code
_entity_poly.pdbx_strand_id
1 'polypeptide(L)'
;MVLILALWLLFLFIRAHGGNVKARGTIYLSNIRMVFVANKPVGNFYAFDMPLLYVHHEKFNQPIFHCNNISGQVEPVVPDDQHRALYSTHSFKIMFKEGGCGTFIPLFFNLIQSVRQYNQQFAAGAEARVDPLQAAQTPVDEMMRHAYVDPNDPTRIFLQQPSSESQLRRRTYNSNSAEHI
;
A
#
# COMPACT_ATOMS: atom_id res chain seq x y z
N MET A 1 -11.28 -16.38 -14.04
CA MET A 1 -11.80 -15.69 -15.24
C MET A 1 -11.02 -14.38 -15.40
N VAL A 2 -9.92 -14.40 -16.15
CA VAL A 2 -9.07 -13.21 -16.36
C VAL A 2 -9.18 -12.86 -17.83
N LEU A 3 -9.97 -11.84 -18.16
CA LEU A 3 -9.93 -11.25 -19.49
C LEU A 3 -10.52 -9.84 -19.45
N ILE A 4 -9.65 -8.82 -19.41
CA ILE A 4 -9.84 -7.58 -20.18
C ILE A 4 -8.45 -7.14 -20.66
N LEU A 5 -8.06 -7.63 -21.84
CA LEU A 5 -6.95 -7.12 -22.63
C LEU A 5 -7.43 -5.83 -23.32
N ALA A 6 -7.43 -4.71 -22.60
CA ALA A 6 -7.72 -3.43 -23.22
C ALA A 6 -6.48 -2.98 -24.01
N LEU A 7 -6.46 -3.28 -25.30
CA LEU A 7 -5.38 -2.94 -26.23
C LEU A 7 -5.46 -1.46 -26.57
N TRP A 8 -4.55 -0.64 -26.06
CA TRP A 8 -4.49 0.78 -26.43
C TRP A 8 -3.12 1.11 -27.02
N LEU A 9 -3.13 1.64 -28.26
CA LEU A 9 -1.93 2.19 -28.89
C LEU A 9 -1.63 3.56 -28.26
N LEU A 10 -0.52 3.61 -27.54
CA LEU A 10 -0.12 4.75 -26.73
C LEU A 10 1.34 5.09 -26.94
N PHE A 11 1.70 6.32 -26.62
CA PHE A 11 3.09 6.70 -26.43
C PHE A 11 3.39 6.67 -24.94
N LEU A 12 4.42 5.93 -24.55
CA LEU A 12 4.95 5.94 -23.20
C LEU A 12 6.23 6.77 -23.15
N PHE A 13 6.30 7.67 -22.18
CA PHE A 13 7.51 8.36 -21.79
C PHE A 13 7.88 7.90 -20.38
N ILE A 14 9.08 7.36 -20.22
CA ILE A 14 9.64 6.94 -18.93
C ILE A 14 10.86 7.80 -18.65
N ARG A 15 10.99 8.25 -17.41
CA ARG A 15 12.17 8.95 -16.91
C ARG A 15 12.64 8.32 -15.61
N ALA A 16 13.93 7.99 -15.54
CA ALA A 16 14.61 7.48 -14.36
C ALA A 16 15.93 8.24 -14.13
N HIS A 17 16.60 7.99 -13.00
CA HIS A 17 17.93 8.52 -12.74
C HIS A 17 18.93 7.85 -13.70
N GLY A 18 19.21 8.48 -14.84
CA GLY A 18 20.10 7.93 -15.89
C GLY A 18 19.61 8.09 -17.33
N GLY A 19 18.36 8.53 -17.55
CA GLY A 19 17.88 8.83 -18.90
C GLY A 19 16.36 8.90 -19.05
N ASN A 20 15.94 9.24 -20.25
CA ASN A 20 14.54 9.25 -20.67
C ASN A 20 14.34 8.36 -21.90
N VAL A 21 13.26 7.60 -21.89
CA VAL A 21 12.86 6.76 -23.02
C VAL A 21 11.48 7.19 -23.49
N LYS A 22 11.32 7.34 -24.80
CA LYS A 22 10.04 7.61 -25.44
C LYS A 22 9.79 6.55 -26.51
N ALA A 23 8.71 5.80 -26.36
CA ALA A 23 8.35 4.74 -27.29
C ALA A 23 6.86 4.77 -27.63
N ARG A 24 6.51 4.30 -28.82
CA ARG A 24 5.13 3.98 -29.22
C ARG A 24 4.91 2.50 -29.01
N GLY A 25 3.78 2.14 -28.43
CA GLY A 25 3.51 0.77 -28.05
C GLY A 25 2.06 0.54 -27.67
N THR A 26 1.83 -0.64 -27.11
CA THR A 26 0.56 -1.03 -26.52
C THR A 26 0.71 -1.09 -25.02
N ILE A 27 -0.27 -0.57 -24.27
CA ILE A 27 -0.37 -0.85 -22.84
C ILE A 27 -1.42 -1.94 -22.58
N TYR A 28 -1.08 -2.85 -21.70
CA TYR A 28 -1.94 -3.88 -21.16
C TYR A 28 -2.23 -3.55 -19.71
N LEU A 29 -3.51 -3.50 -19.34
CA LEU A 29 -3.95 -3.24 -17.98
C LEU A 29 -4.60 -4.50 -17.42
N SER A 30 -4.13 -4.93 -16.26
CA SER A 30 -4.71 -6.04 -15.48
C SER A 30 -5.07 -5.56 -14.08
N ASN A 31 -5.66 -6.43 -13.27
CA ASN A 31 -5.94 -6.14 -11.86
C ASN A 31 -4.70 -6.10 -10.95
N ILE A 32 -3.50 -6.43 -11.46
CA ILE A 32 -2.27 -6.44 -10.65
C ILE A 32 -1.19 -5.49 -11.17
N ARG A 33 -1.16 -5.24 -12.49
CA ARG A 33 -0.10 -4.46 -13.15
C ARG A 33 -0.55 -3.87 -14.47
N MET A 34 0.15 -2.82 -14.89
CA MET A 34 0.17 -2.34 -16.27
C MET A 34 1.49 -2.74 -16.93
N VAL A 35 1.43 -3.26 -18.14
CA VAL A 35 2.61 -3.59 -18.95
C VAL A 35 2.57 -2.80 -20.24
N PHE A 36 3.58 -1.98 -20.49
CA PHE A 36 3.77 -1.36 -21.80
C PHE A 36 4.69 -2.23 -22.65
N VAL A 37 4.32 -2.46 -23.91
CA VAL A 37 5.13 -3.19 -24.89
C VAL A 37 5.37 -2.27 -26.08
N ALA A 38 6.64 -1.98 -26.39
CA ALA A 38 6.99 -1.14 -27.52
C ALA A 38 6.71 -1.86 -28.84
N ASN A 39 6.09 -1.17 -29.81
CA ASN A 39 5.85 -1.73 -31.14
C ASN A 39 7.16 -1.99 -31.88
N LYS A 40 8.17 -1.16 -31.61
CA LYS A 40 9.54 -1.30 -32.06
C LYS A 40 10.46 -1.00 -30.88
N PRO A 41 11.45 -1.85 -30.57
CA PRO A 41 12.38 -1.59 -29.48
C PRO A 41 13.13 -0.27 -29.67
N VAL A 42 13.41 0.43 -28.57
CA VAL A 42 14.21 1.67 -28.55
C VAL A 42 15.52 1.37 -27.82
N GLY A 43 16.57 1.07 -28.56
CA GLY A 43 17.79 0.49 -27.97
C GLY A 43 17.46 -0.85 -27.32
N ASN A 44 17.80 -1.02 -26.04
CA ASN A 44 17.49 -2.21 -25.26
C ASN A 44 16.12 -2.16 -24.56
N PHE A 45 15.29 -1.17 -24.88
CA PHE A 45 13.96 -1.01 -24.29
C PHE A 45 12.89 -1.71 -25.15
N TYR A 46 12.34 -2.80 -24.63
CA TYR A 46 11.30 -3.62 -25.29
C TYR A 46 9.94 -3.45 -24.64
N ALA A 47 9.91 -3.45 -23.31
CA ALA A 47 8.70 -3.36 -22.51
C ALA A 47 9.01 -2.73 -21.15
N PHE A 48 7.97 -2.32 -20.44
CA PHE A 48 8.06 -1.79 -19.08
C PHE A 48 6.89 -2.26 -18.24
N ASP A 49 7.19 -2.91 -17.12
CA ASP A 49 6.21 -3.40 -16.16
C ASP A 49 5.99 -2.40 -15.03
N MET A 50 4.73 -2.16 -14.67
CA MET A 50 4.29 -1.22 -13.64
C MET A 50 3.25 -1.90 -12.76
N PRO A 51 3.65 -2.56 -11.65
CA PRO A 51 2.69 -3.16 -10.74
C PRO A 51 1.84 -2.09 -10.07
N LEU A 52 0.52 -2.23 -10.12
CA LEU A 52 -0.44 -1.19 -9.70
C LEU A 52 -0.26 -0.78 -8.24
N LEU A 53 0.17 -1.71 -7.38
CA LEU A 53 0.43 -1.46 -5.97
C LEU A 53 1.55 -0.41 -5.74
N TYR A 54 2.51 -0.34 -6.65
CA TYR A 54 3.69 0.54 -6.55
C TYR A 54 3.56 1.81 -7.42
N VAL A 55 2.47 1.95 -8.16
CA VAL A 55 2.14 3.17 -8.89
C VAL A 55 1.58 4.18 -7.89
N HIS A 56 2.01 5.44 -7.96
CA HIS A 56 1.49 6.56 -7.15
C HIS A 56 1.55 7.89 -7.91
N HIS A 57 0.95 8.93 -7.32
CA HIS A 57 0.86 10.28 -7.88
C HIS A 57 0.25 10.32 -9.29
N GLU A 58 -0.79 9.50 -9.52
CA GLU A 58 -1.49 9.44 -10.80
C GLU A 58 -2.24 10.74 -11.07
N LYS A 59 -2.06 11.29 -12.26
CA LYS A 59 -2.74 12.51 -12.71
C LYS A 59 -3.18 12.38 -14.15
N PHE A 60 -4.47 12.56 -14.39
CA PHE A 60 -5.02 12.71 -15.73
C PHE A 60 -5.01 14.18 -16.16
N ASN A 61 -4.54 14.45 -17.37
CA ASN A 61 -4.45 15.80 -17.93
C ASN A 61 -5.21 15.86 -19.27
N GLN A 62 -6.14 16.83 -19.38
CA GLN A 62 -6.97 17.09 -20.57
C GLN A 62 -6.67 18.47 -21.17
N PRO A 63 -5.54 18.64 -21.86
CA PRO A 63 -5.21 19.89 -22.51
C PRO A 63 -6.14 20.16 -23.70
N ILE A 64 -6.52 21.43 -23.90
CA ILE A 64 -7.42 21.85 -25.00
C ILE A 64 -6.76 21.67 -26.38
N PHE A 65 -5.44 21.90 -26.48
CA PHE A 65 -4.69 21.89 -27.75
C PHE A 65 -3.68 20.73 -27.88
N HIS A 66 -3.80 19.68 -27.07
CA HIS A 66 -2.90 18.52 -27.11
C HIS A 66 -3.66 17.22 -26.83
N CYS A 67 -3.00 16.06 -26.94
CA CYS A 67 -3.61 14.80 -26.56
C CYS A 67 -3.75 14.65 -25.03
N ASN A 68 -4.84 14.00 -24.63
CA ASN A 68 -5.02 13.54 -23.26
C ASN A 68 -3.85 12.65 -22.83
N ASN A 69 -3.44 12.77 -21.57
CA ASN A 69 -2.37 11.95 -21.02
C ASN A 69 -2.59 11.65 -19.55
N ILE A 70 -2.05 10.52 -19.11
CA ILE A 70 -1.92 10.20 -17.69
C ILE A 70 -0.44 10.17 -17.33
N SER A 71 -0.10 10.77 -16.20
CA SER A 71 1.24 10.73 -15.63
C SER A 71 1.20 10.15 -14.23
N GLY A 72 2.30 9.56 -13.81
CA GLY A 72 2.47 9.07 -12.45
C GLY A 72 3.91 8.67 -12.19
N GLN A 73 4.11 8.04 -11.06
CA GLN A 73 5.38 7.50 -10.64
C GLN A 73 5.20 6.03 -10.26
N VAL A 74 6.24 5.23 -10.42
CA VAL A 74 6.26 3.82 -10.01
C VAL A 74 7.52 3.54 -9.22
N GLU A 75 7.34 2.97 -8.03
CA GLU A 75 8.45 2.47 -7.23
C GLU A 75 8.99 1.15 -7.81
N PRO A 76 10.32 0.98 -7.85
CA PRO A 76 10.93 -0.27 -8.26
C PRO A 76 10.62 -1.37 -7.24
N VAL A 77 10.36 -2.58 -7.74
CA VAL A 77 10.28 -3.78 -6.90
C VAL A 77 11.71 -4.23 -6.64
N VAL A 78 12.17 -4.02 -5.42
CA VAL A 78 13.56 -4.31 -5.01
C VAL A 78 13.61 -5.73 -4.43
N PRO A 79 14.50 -6.60 -4.92
CA PRO A 79 14.76 -7.91 -4.31
C PRO A 79 15.22 -7.79 -2.84
N ASP A 80 14.85 -8.76 -1.99
CA ASP A 80 15.15 -8.73 -0.55
C ASP A 80 16.66 -8.70 -0.23
N ASP A 81 17.50 -9.17 -1.15
CA ASP A 81 18.96 -9.18 -1.04
C ASP A 81 19.61 -7.83 -1.39
N GLN A 82 18.83 -6.82 -1.80
CA GLN A 82 19.36 -5.56 -2.31
C GLN A 82 18.82 -4.33 -1.61
N HIS A 83 19.66 -3.29 -1.55
CA HIS A 83 19.31 -2.06 -0.85
C HIS A 83 18.45 -1.13 -1.71
N ARG A 84 17.31 -0.68 -1.18
CA ARG A 84 16.34 0.17 -1.89
C ARG A 84 16.95 1.46 -2.44
N ALA A 85 17.92 2.04 -1.74
CA ALA A 85 18.56 3.29 -2.16
C ALA A 85 19.31 3.19 -3.50
N LEU A 86 19.61 1.98 -3.97
CA LEU A 86 20.24 1.75 -5.27
C LEU A 86 19.26 1.93 -6.45
N TYR A 87 17.96 1.99 -6.15
CA TYR A 87 16.90 2.04 -7.14
C TYR A 87 16.15 3.35 -7.06
N SER A 88 15.97 4.01 -8.21
CA SER A 88 15.23 5.26 -8.30
C SER A 88 13.78 5.04 -8.71
N THR A 89 12.88 5.87 -8.16
CA THR A 89 11.50 5.97 -8.61
C THR A 89 11.45 6.36 -10.09
N HIS A 90 10.62 5.68 -10.87
CA HIS A 90 10.45 5.96 -12.29
C HIS A 90 9.23 6.85 -12.50
N SER A 91 9.39 7.97 -13.20
CA SER A 91 8.24 8.76 -13.65
C SER A 91 7.78 8.26 -15.01
N PHE A 92 6.47 8.07 -15.17
CA PHE A 92 5.88 7.70 -16.46
C PHE A 92 4.85 8.72 -16.93
N LYS A 93 4.68 8.80 -18.24
CA LYS A 93 3.60 9.54 -18.90
C LYS A 93 3.11 8.76 -20.11
N ILE A 94 1.84 8.38 -20.08
CA ILE A 94 1.14 7.68 -21.14
C ILE A 94 0.29 8.70 -21.89
N MET A 95 0.49 8.82 -23.20
CA MET A 95 -0.22 9.76 -24.07
C MET A 95 -1.19 9.01 -25.00
N PHE A 96 -2.46 9.43 -24.95
CA PHE A 96 -3.57 8.89 -25.73
C PHE A 96 -3.70 9.62 -27.06
N LYS A 97 -2.85 9.26 -28.03
CA LYS A 97 -2.86 9.92 -29.36
C LYS A 97 -3.94 9.39 -30.30
N GLU A 98 -4.37 8.15 -30.10
CA GLU A 98 -5.34 7.45 -30.98
C GLU A 98 -6.68 7.24 -30.26
N GLY A 99 -6.99 8.06 -29.25
CA GLY A 99 -8.18 7.93 -28.42
C GLY A 99 -8.03 6.92 -27.29
N GLY A 100 -9.15 6.36 -26.83
CA GLY A 100 -9.18 5.32 -25.79
C GLY A 100 -9.12 5.77 -24.34
N CYS A 101 -8.80 7.04 -24.08
CA CYS A 101 -8.74 7.57 -22.72
C CYS A 101 -10.09 7.47 -21.99
N GLY A 102 -11.22 7.61 -22.69
CA GLY A 102 -12.56 7.53 -22.09
C GLY A 102 -12.87 6.17 -21.47
N THR A 103 -12.26 5.10 -21.97
CA THR A 103 -12.41 3.74 -21.42
C THR A 103 -11.27 3.41 -20.47
N PHE A 104 -10.03 3.74 -20.83
CA PHE A 104 -8.86 3.41 -20.03
C PHE A 104 -8.87 4.11 -18.67
N ILE A 105 -9.19 5.41 -18.63
CA ILE A 105 -9.05 6.21 -17.41
C ILE A 105 -9.97 5.72 -16.28
N PRO A 106 -11.28 5.49 -16.49
CA PRO A 106 -12.13 4.92 -15.44
C PRO A 106 -11.66 3.54 -14.98
N LEU A 107 -11.27 2.66 -15.92
CA LEU A 107 -10.79 1.32 -15.58
C LEU A 107 -9.51 1.37 -14.74
N PHE A 108 -8.55 2.19 -15.13
CA PHE A 108 -7.29 2.34 -14.43
C PHE A 108 -7.48 2.87 -13.01
N PHE A 109 -8.24 3.94 -12.82
CA PHE A 109 -8.47 4.51 -11.48
C PHE A 109 -9.29 3.57 -10.58
N ASN A 110 -10.27 2.85 -11.12
CA ASN A 110 -11.01 1.85 -10.35
C ASN A 110 -10.10 0.69 -9.90
N LEU A 111 -9.25 0.20 -10.79
CA LEU A 111 -8.33 -0.90 -10.47
C LEU A 111 -7.29 -0.49 -9.44
N ILE A 112 -6.66 0.68 -9.59
CA ILE A 112 -5.63 1.12 -8.65
C ILE A 112 -6.22 1.36 -7.25
N GLN A 113 -7.43 1.90 -7.17
CA GLN A 113 -8.15 2.06 -5.92
C GLN A 113 -8.47 0.70 -5.28
N SER A 114 -8.97 -0.26 -6.07
CA SER A 114 -9.28 -1.62 -5.59
C SER A 114 -8.05 -2.34 -5.04
N VAL A 115 -6.91 -2.28 -5.75
CA VAL A 115 -5.65 -2.91 -5.31
C VAL A 115 -5.16 -2.30 -4.00
N ARG A 116 -5.22 -0.97 -3.85
CA ARG A 116 -4.79 -0.28 -2.63
C ARG A 116 -5.69 -0.61 -1.44
N GLN A 117 -7.01 -0.63 -1.64
CA GLN A 117 -7.97 -0.98 -0.60
C GLN A 117 -7.76 -2.42 -0.11
N TYR A 118 -7.59 -3.37 -1.04
CA TYR A 118 -7.27 -4.75 -0.71
C TYR A 118 -5.97 -4.85 0.09
N ASN A 119 -4.91 -4.18 -0.35
CA ASN A 119 -3.62 -4.22 0.36
C ASN A 119 -3.71 -3.60 1.77
N GLN A 120 -4.48 -2.53 1.95
CA GLN A 120 -4.71 -1.93 3.28
C GLN A 120 -5.46 -2.87 4.21
N GLN A 121 -6.47 -3.61 3.73
CA GLN A 121 -7.19 -4.59 4.52
C GLN A 121 -6.28 -5.76 4.94
N PHE A 122 -5.42 -6.24 4.04
CA PHE A 122 -4.44 -7.28 4.35
C PHE A 122 -3.36 -6.79 5.32
N ALA A 123 -2.84 -5.58 5.15
CA ALA A 123 -1.85 -4.99 6.04
C ALA A 123 -2.42 -4.73 7.44
N ALA A 124 -3.63 -4.16 7.55
CA ALA A 124 -4.31 -3.94 8.82
C ALA A 124 -4.65 -5.27 9.55
N GLY A 125 -4.95 -6.32 8.80
CA GLY A 125 -5.13 -7.67 9.35
C GLY A 125 -3.83 -8.32 9.85
N ALA A 126 -2.67 -7.93 9.29
CA ALA A 126 -1.35 -8.37 9.76
C ALA A 126 -0.89 -7.59 11.00
N GLU A 127 -1.22 -6.30 11.11
CA GLU A 127 -0.95 -5.49 12.32
C GLU A 127 -1.82 -5.89 13.52
N ALA A 128 -2.97 -6.54 13.30
CA ALA A 128 -3.78 -7.14 14.36
C ALA A 128 -3.17 -8.43 14.94
N ARG A 129 -2.04 -8.93 14.40
CA ARG A 129 -1.17 -9.88 15.08
C ARG A 129 -0.30 -9.12 16.08
N VAL A 130 -0.94 -8.59 17.12
CA VAL A 130 -0.26 -8.33 18.39
C VAL A 130 0.48 -9.61 18.76
N ASP A 131 1.80 -9.50 18.87
CA ASP A 131 2.66 -10.59 19.31
C ASP A 131 2.08 -11.15 20.62
N PRO A 132 1.67 -12.44 20.68
CA PRO A 132 1.15 -13.03 21.91
C PRO A 132 2.14 -12.89 23.08
N LEU A 133 3.43 -12.69 22.77
CA LEU A 133 4.48 -12.44 23.75
C LEU A 133 4.44 -11.03 24.36
N GLN A 134 3.90 -10.01 23.67
CA GLN A 134 3.70 -8.67 24.26
C GLN A 134 2.45 -8.61 25.14
N ALA A 135 1.39 -9.33 24.79
CA ALA A 135 0.22 -9.49 25.66
C ALA A 135 0.52 -10.34 26.91
N ALA A 136 1.65 -11.05 26.91
CA ALA A 136 2.18 -11.81 28.04
C ALA A 136 3.23 -11.06 28.86
N GLN A 137 3.34 -9.72 28.75
CA GLN A 137 3.92 -8.92 29.83
C GLN A 137 3.02 -9.10 31.05
N THR A 138 3.33 -10.13 31.82
CA THR A 138 2.65 -10.45 33.06
C THR A 138 2.70 -9.22 33.97
N PRO A 139 1.66 -8.96 34.78
CA PRO A 139 1.58 -7.78 35.65
C PRO A 139 2.72 -7.68 36.69
N VAL A 140 3.63 -8.65 36.72
CA VAL A 140 4.67 -8.82 37.72
C VAL A 140 5.65 -7.65 37.72
N ASP A 141 6.04 -7.12 36.56
CA ASP A 141 6.96 -5.97 36.48
C ASP A 141 6.30 -4.66 36.98
N GLU A 142 4.99 -4.52 36.76
CA GLU A 142 4.22 -3.38 37.26
C GLU A 142 3.89 -3.55 38.76
N MET A 143 3.64 -4.77 39.23
CA MET A 143 3.49 -5.13 40.64
C MET A 143 4.79 -4.91 41.43
N MET A 144 5.94 -5.25 40.85
CA MET A 144 7.25 -5.02 41.48
C MET A 144 7.54 -3.52 41.69
N ARG A 145 7.05 -2.65 40.80
CA ARG A 145 7.19 -1.19 40.94
C ARG A 145 6.33 -0.58 42.04
N HIS A 146 5.31 -1.30 42.51
CA HIS A 146 4.42 -0.89 43.61
C HIS A 146 4.59 -1.76 44.87
N ALA A 147 5.62 -2.60 44.89
CA ALA A 147 6.03 -3.38 46.04
C ALA A 147 7.05 -2.57 46.86
N TYR A 148 6.76 -2.27 48.11
CA TYR A 148 7.72 -1.66 49.03
C TYR A 148 8.31 -2.73 49.94
N VAL A 149 9.64 -2.77 50.04
CA VAL A 149 10.38 -3.66 50.95
C VAL A 149 10.82 -2.84 52.16
N ASP A 150 10.54 -3.34 53.36
CA ASP A 150 10.93 -2.67 54.61
C ASP A 150 12.46 -2.68 54.76
N PRO A 151 13.13 -1.52 54.87
CA PRO A 151 14.58 -1.45 55.05
C PRO A 151 15.10 -2.14 56.32
N ASN A 152 14.27 -2.29 57.36
CA ASN A 152 14.66 -2.96 58.61
C ASN A 152 14.38 -4.47 58.64
N ASP A 153 13.65 -5.00 57.65
CA ASP A 153 13.33 -6.43 57.55
C ASP A 153 13.10 -6.83 56.06
N PRO A 154 14.14 -7.32 55.36
CA PRO A 154 14.04 -7.69 53.95
C PRO A 154 13.19 -8.94 53.69
N THR A 155 12.58 -9.54 54.73
CA THR A 155 11.68 -10.69 54.59
C THR A 155 10.22 -10.29 54.38
N ARG A 156 9.88 -9.00 54.50
CA ARG A 156 8.50 -8.50 54.33
C ARG A 156 8.35 -7.61 53.11
N ILE A 157 7.45 -8.02 52.20
CA ILE A 157 7.11 -7.29 50.98
C ILE A 157 5.67 -6.80 51.09
N PHE A 158 5.44 -5.49 50.93
CA PHE A 158 4.11 -4.89 50.93
C PHE A 158 3.70 -4.54 49.51
N LEU A 159 2.56 -5.07 49.06
CA LEU A 159 1.98 -4.77 47.74
C LEU A 159 0.88 -3.71 47.91
N GLN A 160 0.97 -2.60 47.17
CA GLN A 160 -0.12 -1.63 47.11
C GLN A 160 -1.32 -2.26 46.37
N GLN A 161 -2.44 -2.45 47.05
CA GLN A 161 -3.67 -2.94 46.40
C GLN A 161 -4.23 -1.83 45.48
N PRO A 162 -4.67 -2.18 44.26
CA PRO A 162 -5.30 -1.22 43.37
C PRO A 162 -6.61 -0.70 44.00
N SER A 163 -6.79 0.63 43.98
CA SER A 163 -8.02 1.26 44.45
C SER A 163 -9.22 0.81 43.61
N SER A 164 -10.37 0.65 44.25
CA SER A 164 -11.62 0.12 43.68
C SER A 164 -12.16 0.90 42.46
N GLU A 165 -11.70 2.13 42.22
CA GLU A 165 -12.09 2.92 41.03
C GLU A 165 -11.55 2.36 39.71
N SER A 166 -10.45 1.59 39.75
CA SER A 166 -9.81 1.05 38.54
C SER A 166 -10.57 -0.09 37.86
N GLN A 167 -11.55 -0.71 38.54
CA GLN A 167 -12.35 -1.81 37.96
C GLN A 167 -13.53 -1.36 37.09
N LEU A 168 -13.93 -0.08 37.15
CA LEU A 168 -15.11 0.42 36.41
C LEU A 168 -14.87 0.63 34.91
N ARG A 169 -13.62 0.58 34.43
CA ARG A 169 -13.29 0.89 33.02
C ARG A 169 -13.30 -0.32 32.08
N ARG A 170 -13.65 -1.53 32.55
CA ARG A 170 -13.55 -2.78 31.75
C ARG A 170 -14.84 -3.59 31.60
N ARG A 171 -16.02 -2.96 31.59
CA ARG A 171 -17.25 -3.64 31.11
C ARG A 171 -18.24 -2.67 30.47
N THR A 172 -18.01 -2.36 29.19
CA THR A 172 -19.08 -1.95 28.26
C THR A 172 -18.85 -2.65 26.93
N TYR A 173 -19.20 -3.94 26.90
CA TYR A 173 -19.62 -4.58 25.66
C TYR A 173 -21.11 -4.29 25.51
N ASN A 174 -21.46 -3.45 24.54
CA ASN A 174 -22.82 -3.35 24.05
C ASN A 174 -23.20 -4.69 23.41
N SER A 175 -24.09 -5.43 24.06
CA SER A 175 -24.87 -6.50 23.44
C SER A 175 -26.34 -6.24 23.73
N ASN A 176 -27.09 -5.82 22.71
CA ASN A 176 -28.54 -5.90 22.58
C ASN A 176 -28.89 -5.27 21.21
N SER A 177 -29.71 -5.82 20.34
CA SER A 177 -30.38 -7.13 20.23
C SER A 177 -31.15 -7.04 18.91
N ALA A 178 -31.08 -8.06 18.06
CA ALA A 178 -31.98 -8.22 16.92
C ALA A 178 -33.15 -9.10 17.39
N GLU A 179 -34.36 -8.55 17.43
CA GLU A 179 -35.61 -9.31 17.38
C GLU A 179 -36.68 -8.45 16.69
N HIS A 180 -37.16 -8.96 15.55
CA HIS A 180 -38.31 -8.48 14.80
C HIS A 180 -39.48 -9.40 15.18
N ILE A 181 -40.64 -8.80 15.47
CA ILE A 181 -41.93 -9.46 15.68
C ILE A 181 -42.41 -10.14 14.38
#